data_AF-A0AAP8N791-F1
#
_entry.id   AF-A0AAP8N791-F1
#
_cell.length_a   1.000
_cell.length_b   1.000
_cell.length_c   1.000
_cell.angle_alpha   90.00
_cell.angle_beta   90.00
_cell.angle_gamma   90.00
#
_symmetry.space_group_name_H-M   'P 1'
#
loop_
_entity.id
_entity.type
_entity.pdbx_description
1 polymer ?
#
loop_
_entity_poly.entity_id
_entity_poly.type
_entity_poly.pdbx_seq_one_letter_code
_entity_poly.pdbx_strand_id
1 'polypeptide(L)'
;ENGWIEIEVGGKKKRIGITRVHLEEDAGKLNHTDEGYSLVDFNRQGTPLIEIVSEPDIRTPEEAYAYLEKLKAIIQFTGVSDVKMEEGSLRCD
;
A
#
# COMPACT_ATOMS: atom_id res chain seq x y z
N GLU A 1 -7.74 1.35 -13.88
CA GLU A 1 -9.06 1.19 -13.24
C GLU A 1 -9.65 -0.18 -13.56
N ASN A 2 -10.63 -0.65 -12.78
CA ASN A 2 -11.39 -1.90 -12.97
C ASN A 2 -10.51 -3.16 -13.03
N GLY A 3 -9.49 -3.23 -12.17
CA GLY A 3 -8.60 -4.39 -12.05
C GLY A 3 -9.11 -5.40 -11.02
N TRP A 4 -8.35 -6.46 -10.79
CA TRP A 4 -8.57 -7.40 -9.69
C TRP A 4 -7.31 -8.21 -9.38
N ILE A 5 -7.24 -8.74 -8.16
CA ILE A 5 -6.22 -9.69 -7.72
C ILE A 5 -6.91 -10.96 -7.23
N GLU A 6 -6.43 -12.13 -7.67
CA GLU A 6 -6.87 -13.42 -7.15
C GLU A 6 -6.04 -13.83 -5.94
N ILE A 7 -6.73 -14.08 -4.82
CA ILE A 7 -6.18 -14.60 -3.57
C ILE A 7 -6.67 -16.03 -3.35
N GLU A 8 -5.98 -16.77 -2.49
CA GLU A 8 -6.38 -18.12 -2.07
C GLU A 8 -6.37 -18.21 -0.53
N VAL A 9 -7.52 -18.55 0.05
CA VAL A 9 -7.68 -18.73 1.50
C VAL A 9 -8.47 -20.02 1.74
N GLY A 10 -7.94 -20.92 2.56
CA GLY A 10 -8.59 -22.20 2.86
C GLY A 10 -8.86 -23.08 1.63
N GLY A 11 -7.96 -23.04 0.64
CA GLY A 11 -8.08 -23.78 -0.63
C GLY A 11 -9.15 -23.25 -1.59
N LYS A 12 -9.72 -22.07 -1.30
CA LYS A 12 -10.69 -21.40 -2.17
C LYS A 12 -10.08 -20.15 -2.78
N LYS A 13 -10.23 -20.01 -4.08
CA LYS A 13 -9.85 -18.82 -4.83
C LYS A 13 -10.94 -17.76 -4.76
N LYS A 14 -10.53 -16.51 -4.58
CA LYS A 14 -11.41 -15.34 -4.56
C LYS A 14 -10.75 -14.19 -5.29
N ARG A 15 -11.53 -13.43 -6.06
CA ARG A 15 -11.07 -12.18 -6.69
C ARG A 15 -11.44 -11.00 -5.80
N ILE A 16 -10.47 -10.12 -5.57
CA ILE A 16 -10.63 -8.83 -4.91
C ILE A 16 -10.48 -7.76 -5.99
N GLY A 17 -11.51 -6.95 -6.21
CA GLY A 17 -11.50 -5.87 -7.18
C GLY A 17 -10.49 -4.77 -6.83
N ILE A 18 -9.95 -4.10 -7.85
CA ILE A 18 -9.19 -2.86 -7.72
C ILE A 18 -10.02 -1.76 -8.38
N THR A 19 -10.55 -0.86 -7.56
CA THR A 19 -11.29 0.32 -8.00
C THR A 19 -10.39 1.21 -8.86
N ARG A 20 -9.22 1.59 -8.33
CA ARG A 20 -8.29 2.50 -9.00
C ARG A 20 -6.83 2.28 -8.60
N VAL A 21 -5.95 2.74 -9.48
CA VAL A 21 -4.51 2.87 -9.28
C VAL A 21 -4.14 4.22 -9.86
N HIS A 22 -3.56 5.12 -9.08
CA HIS A 22 -3.18 6.45 -9.55
C HIS A 22 -1.89 6.94 -8.90
N LEU A 23 -1.25 7.91 -9.57
CA LEU A 23 -0.03 8.54 -9.09
C LEU A 23 -0.36 9.67 -8.13
N GLU A 24 0.45 9.78 -7.08
CA GLU A 24 0.45 10.91 -6.15
C GLU A 24 1.89 11.23 -5.72
N GLU A 25 2.06 12.30 -4.94
CA GLU A 25 3.33 12.68 -4.33
C GLU A 25 3.32 12.40 -2.83
N ASP A 26 4.42 11.88 -2.28
CA ASP A 26 4.54 11.70 -0.82
C ASP A 26 4.75 13.06 -0.13
N ALA A 27 4.22 13.15 1.09
CA ALA A 27 4.43 14.28 1.96
C ALA A 27 5.80 14.21 2.66
N GLY A 28 6.26 15.37 3.13
CA GLY A 28 7.39 15.46 4.06
C GLY A 28 7.13 14.75 5.39
N LYS A 29 8.11 14.77 6.29
CA LYS A 29 8.03 14.20 7.63
C LYS A 29 7.90 15.30 8.66
N LEU A 30 6.99 15.11 9.62
CA LEU A 30 6.86 15.95 10.81
C LEU A 30 7.42 15.20 12.03
N ASN A 31 8.32 15.83 12.76
CA ASN A 31 8.80 15.34 14.06
C ASN A 31 8.33 16.30 15.15
N HIS A 32 7.45 15.84 16.03
CA HIS A 32 6.96 16.64 17.15
C HIS A 32 7.98 16.64 18.28
N THR A 33 8.22 17.81 18.87
CA THR A 33 9.17 17.99 19.99
C THR A 33 8.41 18.15 21.30
N ASP A 34 9.06 17.79 22.41
CA ASP A 34 8.50 17.95 23.76
C ASP A 34 8.31 19.43 24.15
N GLU A 35 8.94 20.35 23.43
CA GLU A 35 8.85 21.80 23.62
C GLU A 35 7.59 22.42 22.96
N GLY A 36 6.71 21.60 22.38
CA GLY A 36 5.41 22.04 21.87
C GLY A 36 5.42 22.59 20.44
N TYR A 37 6.52 22.40 19.69
CA TYR A 37 6.59 22.70 18.25
C TYR A 37 6.97 21.46 17.43
N SER A 38 6.82 21.57 16.12
CA SER A 38 7.13 20.48 15.17
C SER A 38 8.26 20.89 14.24
N LEU A 39 9.17 19.96 13.98
CA LEU A 39 10.22 20.08 12.99
C LEU A 39 9.74 19.46 11.67
N VAL A 40 9.96 20.18 10.57
CA VAL A 40 9.57 19.74 9.23
C VAL A 40 10.82 19.27 8.47
N ASP A 41 10.78 18.05 7.95
CA ASP A 41 11.81 17.47 7.09
C ASP A 41 11.22 17.18 5.69
N PHE A 42 11.75 17.86 4.67
CA PHE A 42 11.28 17.76 3.29
C PHE A 42 12.03 16.73 2.44
N ASN A 43 12.97 15.95 3.00
CA ASN A 43 13.77 14.99 2.21
C ASN A 43 12.93 13.95 1.44
N ARG A 44 11.71 13.67 1.90
CA ARG A 44 10.76 12.74 1.27
C ARG A 44 9.74 13.42 0.37
N GLN A 45 9.57 14.74 0.47
CA GLN A 45 8.52 15.45 -0.24
C GLN A 45 8.69 15.34 -1.75
N GLY A 46 7.60 15.04 -2.47
CA GLY A 46 7.63 14.87 -3.92
C GLY A 46 8.08 13.48 -4.39
N THR A 47 8.37 12.54 -3.47
CA THR A 47 8.66 11.15 -3.84
C THR A 47 7.44 10.55 -4.56
N PRO A 48 7.59 9.93 -5.74
CA PRO A 48 6.46 9.34 -6.45
C PRO A 48 5.82 8.20 -5.65
N LEU A 49 4.49 8.22 -5.55
CA LEU A 49 3.70 7.17 -4.94
C LEU A 49 2.63 6.67 -5.91
N ILE A 50 2.20 5.44 -5.69
CA ILE A 50 1.04 4.85 -6.33
C ILE A 50 0.03 4.48 -5.24
N GLU A 51 -1.14 5.11 -5.26
CA GLU A 51 -2.26 4.73 -4.39
C GLU A 51 -3.11 3.67 -5.10
N ILE A 52 -3.25 2.49 -4.48
CA ILE A 52 -4.04 1.36 -4.96
C ILE A 52 -5.24 1.19 -4.04
N VAL A 53 -6.45 1.38 -4.57
CA VAL A 53 -7.70 1.24 -3.81
C VAL A 53 -8.41 -0.04 -4.24
N SER A 54 -8.64 -0.95 -3.30
CA SER A 54 -9.44 -2.14 -3.52
C SER A 54 -10.93 -1.84 -3.42
N GLU A 55 -11.74 -2.63 -4.14
CA GLU A 55 -13.16 -2.74 -3.83
C GLU A 55 -13.36 -3.29 -2.41
N PRO A 56 -14.51 -3.02 -1.76
CA PRO A 56 -14.82 -3.57 -0.45
C PRO A 56 -15.24 -5.04 -0.59
N ASP A 57 -14.36 -5.90 -1.10
CA ASP A 57 -14.58 -7.33 -1.35
C ASP A 57 -14.02 -8.22 -0.23
N ILE A 58 -13.06 -7.71 0.54
CA ILE A 58 -12.41 -8.41 1.65
C ILE A 58 -13.43 -8.60 2.78
N ARG A 59 -13.53 -9.82 3.33
CA ARG A 59 -14.55 -10.21 4.34
C ARG A 59 -13.95 -10.78 5.62
N THR A 60 -12.68 -11.17 5.61
CA THR A 60 -12.00 -11.68 6.81
C THR A 60 -10.57 -11.13 6.90
N PRO A 61 -9.97 -11.11 8.10
CA PRO A 61 -8.57 -10.71 8.28
C PRO A 61 -7.58 -11.56 7.45
N GLU A 62 -7.85 -12.86 7.28
CA GLU A 62 -7.01 -13.76 6.50
C GLU A 62 -7.04 -13.40 5.01
N GLU A 63 -8.18 -12.97 4.49
CA GLU A 63 -8.29 -12.47 3.12
C GLU A 63 -7.52 -11.15 2.95
N ALA A 64 -7.55 -10.26 3.95
CA ALA A 64 -6.79 -9.01 3.91
C ALA A 64 -5.28 -9.27 3.85
N TYR A 65 -4.79 -10.19 4.68
CA TYR A 65 -3.40 -10.61 4.67
C TYR A 65 -3.00 -11.24 3.33
N ALA A 66 -3.80 -12.18 2.82
CA ALA A 66 -3.55 -12.83 1.53
C ALA A 66 -3.56 -11.84 0.36
N TYR A 67 -4.43 -10.82 0.41
CA TYR A 67 -4.46 -9.75 -0.58
C TYR A 67 -3.18 -8.91 -0.56
N LEU A 68 -2.75 -8.46 0.62
CA LEU A 68 -1.52 -7.67 0.77
C LEU A 68 -0.27 -8.44 0.35
N GLU A 69 -0.17 -9.71 0.75
CA GLU A 69 0.95 -10.57 0.36
C GLU A 69 1.00 -10.76 -1.16
N LYS A 70 -0.17 -10.99 -1.80
CA LYS A 70 -0.26 -11.16 -3.24
C LYS A 70 0.05 -9.86 -4.00
N LEU A 71 -0.47 -8.73 -3.53
CA LEU A 71 -0.19 -7.41 -4.08
C LEU A 71 1.31 -7.09 -4.01
N LYS A 72 1.93 -7.31 -2.85
CA LYS A 72 3.38 -7.15 -2.65
C LYS A 72 4.16 -7.99 -3.67
N ALA A 73 3.85 -9.28 -3.79
CA ALA A 73 4.53 -10.17 -4.72
C ALA A 73 4.42 -9.70 -6.19
N ILE A 74 3.24 -9.23 -6.60
CA ILE A 74 3.02 -8.69 -7.95
C ILE A 74 3.90 -7.45 -8.18
N ILE A 75 3.91 -6.49 -7.25
CA ILE A 75 4.69 -5.25 -7.40
C ILE A 75 6.20 -5.52 -7.39
N GLN A 76 6.69 -6.43 -6.53
CA GLN A 76 8.10 -6.83 -6.54
C GLN A 76 8.50 -7.43 -7.89
N PHE A 77 7.61 -8.24 -8.48
CA PHE A 77 7.89 -8.89 -9.75
C PHE A 77 7.95 -7.91 -10.93
N THR A 78 7.20 -6.80 -10.89
CA THR A 78 7.30 -5.76 -11.92
C THR A 78 8.56 -4.90 -11.78
N GLY A 79 9.24 -4.93 -10.63
CA GLY A 79 10.47 -4.18 -10.38
C GLY A 79 10.26 -2.67 -10.20
N VAL A 80 9.03 -2.21 -9.98
CA VAL A 80 8.71 -0.78 -9.84
C VAL A 80 8.90 -0.24 -8.43
N SER A 81 8.98 -1.11 -7.42
CA SER A 81 9.21 -0.74 -6.01
C SER A 81 9.71 -1.96 -5.21
N ASP A 82 10.49 -1.70 -4.16
CA ASP A 82 10.98 -2.73 -3.22
C ASP A 82 9.86 -3.25 -2.29
N VAL A 83 8.78 -2.46 -2.12
CA VAL A 83 7.56 -2.74 -1.33
C VAL A 83 7.80 -3.42 0.02
N LYS A 84 8.66 -2.80 0.81
CA LYS A 84 8.98 -3.19 2.19
C LYS A 84 8.20 -2.32 3.17
N MET A 85 7.44 -2.96 4.05
CA MET A 85 6.66 -2.24 5.06
C MET A 85 7.58 -1.64 6.14
N GLU A 86 8.65 -2.35 6.48
CA GLU A 86 9.67 -1.95 7.45
C GLU A 86 10.45 -0.69 7.05
N GLU A 87 10.57 -0.43 5.75
CA GLU A 87 11.22 0.76 5.18
C GLU A 87 10.20 1.83 4.77
N GLY A 88 8.90 1.57 4.96
CA GLY A 88 7.82 2.50 4.65
C GLY A 88 7.51 2.69 3.16
N SER A 89 8.03 1.82 2.29
CA SER A 89 7.79 1.79 0.84
C SER A 89 6.52 1.01 0.45
N LEU A 90 5.87 0.37 1.43
CA LEU A 90 4.48 -0.11 1.35
C LEU A 90 3.74 0.33 2.62
N ARG A 91 2.58 0.95 2.45
CA ARG A 91 1.66 1.36 3.53
C ARG A 91 0.27 0.80 3.21
N CYS A 92 -0.49 0.48 4.25
CA CYS A 92 -1.87 0.04 4.12
C CYS A 92 -2.65 0.57 5.31
N ASP A 93 -3.80 1.18 5.01
CA ASP A 93 -4.80 1.61 5.98
C ASP A 93 -6.01 0.66 5.96
#